data_AF-A0A7Z9IFB6-F1
#
_entry.id   AF-A0A7Z9IFB6-F1
#
_cell.length_a   1.000
_cell.length_b   1.000
_cell.length_c   1.000
_cell.angle_alpha   90.00
_cell.angle_beta   90.00
_cell.angle_gamma   90.00
#
_symmetry.space_group_name_H-M   'P 1'
#
loop_
_entity.id
_entity.type
_entity.pdbx_description
1 polymer ?
#
loop_
_entity_poly.entity_id
_entity_poly.type
_entity_poly.pdbx_seq_one_letter_code
_entity_poly.pdbx_strand_id
1 'polypeptide(L)'
;MRSELRNMNKSGIQLVAFILLGTLCLNLQAEDVSFKSAIAPILIDNCLACHGSKKAEGGYRVDTYERFLSAGDSEADAITAGSPDESEMLQRIIAEDECFRMPLEGDPLSKEQIVLITQWIKEGAKYDADDPQAVLASIVPAPTYPDPPETYPRSVPVTAVAFNPAGNQLVAGGYYELTIWSVEDGSLIRRIKNMAQRTFAIRFSNDGKTIIAGGGSPGQIGETRLFNAETGELQQVLGTTSDVVLDVQLNPNGDKLAIAGADGAIQIFNLADGKSVRTITSHSDWVMAIAWNADGTQIASASRDKTAKLFDVETGELLVTYGGHSQPVQGVVFHPNNELIYSSGKDNKIHWWKKTDGKKSGELALGGEVFKLHQSSTFIFAASADKSVRQLDASAQKEVRKYVGHADWALSSAYHSDTQRVASGGFNGDIQIWNAEDGKSVLSFVAAPGISKKE
;
A
#
# COMPACT_ATOMS: atom_id res chain seq x y z
N MET A 1 -73.65 -23.35 -5.71
CA MET A 1 -74.15 -24.02 -4.49
C MET A 1 -74.04 -23.00 -3.36
N ARG A 2 -75.19 -22.47 -2.89
CA ARG A 2 -75.48 -21.73 -1.62
C ARG A 2 -74.51 -20.62 -1.17
N SER A 3 -74.83 -19.34 -1.36
CA SER A 3 -75.77 -18.46 -0.59
C SER A 3 -75.18 -17.93 0.72
N GLU A 4 -75.08 -16.60 0.86
CA GLU A 4 -76.06 -15.82 1.64
C GLU A 4 -75.77 -14.30 1.59
N LEU A 5 -76.85 -13.56 1.34
CA LEU A 5 -77.00 -12.13 1.53
C LEU A 5 -77.25 -11.85 3.02
N ARG A 6 -76.73 -10.73 3.54
CA ARG A 6 -77.44 -9.99 4.60
C ARG A 6 -77.20 -8.48 4.54
N ASN A 7 -78.24 -7.84 4.01
CA ASN A 7 -78.86 -6.57 4.38
C ASN A 7 -78.03 -5.38 4.87
N MET A 8 -78.16 -4.33 4.06
CA MET A 8 -78.00 -2.91 4.33
C MET A 8 -78.82 -2.43 5.55
N ASN A 9 -78.30 -1.43 6.27
CA ASN A 9 -79.16 -0.42 6.87
C ASN A 9 -78.55 0.99 6.75
N LYS A 10 -79.41 1.94 6.39
CA LYS A 10 -79.15 3.32 5.99
C LYS A 10 -79.08 4.27 7.19
N SER A 11 -78.13 5.21 7.18
CA SER A 11 -78.24 6.63 7.60
C SER A 11 -76.81 7.19 7.61
N GLY A 12 -76.39 8.11 6.75
CA GLY A 12 -76.77 9.52 6.77
C GLY A 12 -75.50 10.34 7.08
N ILE A 13 -75.37 11.50 6.42
CA ILE A 13 -74.29 12.52 6.53
C ILE A 13 -73.18 12.38 5.46
N GLN A 14 -73.36 13.13 4.37
CA GLN A 14 -72.29 13.61 3.50
C GLN A 14 -71.36 14.52 4.33
N LEU A 15 -70.09 14.13 4.43
CA LEU A 15 -69.01 15.04 4.80
C LEU A 15 -67.96 14.97 3.69
N VAL A 16 -67.88 16.01 2.87
CA VAL A 16 -66.82 16.20 1.89
C VAL A 16 -65.56 16.60 2.66
N ALA A 17 -64.66 15.66 2.90
CA ALA A 17 -63.34 15.95 3.45
C ALA A 17 -62.36 16.14 2.29
N PHE A 18 -61.98 17.40 2.06
CA PHE A 18 -60.82 17.77 1.24
C PHE A 18 -59.57 17.12 1.85
N ILE A 19 -58.96 16.18 1.13
CA ILE A 19 -57.62 15.70 1.46
C ILE A 19 -56.65 16.79 1.04
N LEU A 20 -56.22 17.60 2.02
CA LEU A 20 -55.04 18.46 1.87
C LEU A 20 -53.84 17.51 1.75
N LEU A 21 -53.36 17.26 0.53
CA LEU A 21 -52.02 16.72 0.31
C LEU A 21 -51.04 17.80 0.76
N GLY A 22 -50.64 17.76 2.04
CA GLY A 22 -49.48 18.49 2.51
C GLY A 22 -48.24 17.86 1.88
N THR A 23 -47.65 18.53 0.90
CA THR A 23 -46.30 18.25 0.42
C THR A 23 -45.36 18.45 1.59
N LEU A 24 -44.88 17.36 2.17
CA LEU A 24 -43.71 17.38 3.04
C LEU A 24 -42.52 17.68 2.13
N CYS A 25 -42.21 18.96 1.94
CA CYS A 25 -40.92 19.37 1.37
C CYS A 25 -39.84 19.00 2.39
N LEU A 26 -39.32 17.78 2.28
CA LEU A 26 -37.99 17.47 2.78
C LEU A 26 -37.03 18.36 2.00
N ASN A 27 -36.62 19.47 2.61
CA ASN A 27 -35.42 20.18 2.21
C ASN A 27 -34.25 19.21 2.42
N LEU A 28 -33.91 18.42 1.40
CA LEU A 28 -32.54 17.95 1.26
C LEU A 28 -31.71 19.19 0.98
N GLN A 29 -31.18 19.81 2.04
CA GLN A 29 -29.98 20.64 1.84
C GLN A 29 -28.92 19.70 1.27
N ALA A 30 -28.36 20.07 0.12
CA ALA A 30 -27.18 19.40 -0.38
C ALA A 30 -26.12 19.45 0.73
N GLU A 31 -25.50 18.31 1.05
CA GLU A 31 -24.41 18.29 2.01
C GLU A 31 -23.28 19.20 1.49
N ASP A 32 -22.68 19.97 2.39
CA ASP A 32 -21.50 20.79 2.09
C ASP A 32 -20.40 19.89 1.48
N VAL A 33 -19.61 20.45 0.58
CA VAL A 33 -18.47 19.77 -0.03
C VAL A 33 -17.44 19.46 1.06
N SER A 34 -17.19 18.18 1.28
CA SER A 34 -16.18 17.70 2.23
C SER A 34 -14.75 17.98 1.74
N PHE A 35 -13.91 18.55 2.60
CA PHE A 35 -12.49 18.69 2.27
C PHE A 35 -11.84 17.31 2.14
N LYS A 36 -11.98 16.44 3.15
CA LYS A 36 -11.26 15.16 3.18
C LYS A 36 -11.69 14.19 2.08
N SER A 37 -12.97 14.20 1.66
CA SER A 37 -13.46 13.23 0.67
C SER A 37 -13.59 13.78 -0.75
N ALA A 38 -13.67 15.10 -0.94
CA ALA A 38 -13.81 15.71 -2.26
C ALA A 38 -12.59 16.53 -2.70
N ILE A 39 -11.99 17.30 -1.80
CA ILE A 39 -10.92 18.25 -2.17
C ILE A 39 -9.52 17.66 -2.00
N ALA A 40 -9.22 17.06 -0.84
CA ALA A 40 -7.91 16.48 -0.54
C ALA A 40 -7.45 15.44 -1.58
N PRO A 41 -8.32 14.54 -2.12
CA PRO A 41 -7.93 13.64 -3.21
C PRO A 41 -7.46 14.39 -4.48
N ILE A 42 -8.15 15.47 -4.86
CA ILE A 42 -7.76 16.29 -6.01
C ILE A 42 -6.37 16.90 -5.79
N LEU A 43 -6.08 17.40 -4.58
CA LEU A 43 -4.79 17.97 -4.23
C LEU A 43 -3.66 16.92 -4.25
N ILE A 44 -3.93 15.72 -3.72
CA ILE A 44 -2.98 14.60 -3.75
C ILE A 44 -2.62 14.26 -5.21
N ASP A 45 -3.62 14.09 -6.07
CA ASP A 45 -3.42 13.61 -7.43
C ASP A 45 -2.81 14.65 -8.38
N ASN A 46 -3.05 15.95 -8.15
CA ASN A 46 -2.72 17.00 -9.12
C ASN A 46 -1.70 18.02 -8.61
N CYS A 47 -1.45 18.10 -7.30
CA CYS A 47 -0.67 19.20 -6.70
C CYS A 47 0.47 18.70 -5.80
N LEU A 48 0.25 17.64 -5.02
CA LEU A 48 1.15 17.22 -3.95
C LEU A 48 2.54 16.81 -4.44
N ALA A 49 2.63 16.23 -5.65
CA ALA A 49 3.90 15.83 -6.24
C ALA A 49 4.89 17.00 -6.38
N CYS A 50 4.40 18.21 -6.67
CA CYS A 50 5.20 19.41 -6.86
C CYS A 50 5.19 20.35 -5.63
N HIS A 51 4.10 20.33 -4.85
CA HIS A 51 3.88 21.25 -3.72
C HIS A 51 3.93 20.56 -2.34
N GLY A 52 4.51 19.36 -2.26
CA GLY A 52 4.67 18.60 -1.02
C GLY A 52 5.86 19.04 -0.18
N SER A 53 5.97 18.48 1.02
CA SER A 53 6.98 18.87 2.03
C SER A 53 8.43 18.65 1.66
N LYS A 54 8.69 17.81 0.66
CA LYS A 54 10.02 17.46 0.19
C LYS A 54 10.49 18.28 -1.00
N LYS A 55 9.67 19.19 -1.52
CA LYS A 55 10.02 20.05 -2.64
C LYS A 55 10.57 21.37 -2.11
N ALA A 56 11.72 21.78 -2.67
CA ALA A 56 12.47 22.96 -2.25
C ALA A 56 12.07 24.23 -3.00
N GLU A 57 11.17 24.13 -3.98
CA GLU A 57 10.84 25.21 -4.91
C GLU A 57 9.39 25.65 -4.71
N GLY A 58 9.20 26.94 -4.44
CA GLY A 58 7.90 27.57 -4.26
C GLY A 58 7.41 27.62 -2.81
N GLY A 59 6.88 28.76 -2.39
CA GLY A 59 6.24 28.97 -1.08
C GLY A 59 4.88 28.28 -0.95
N TYR A 60 4.27 27.88 -2.08
CA TYR A 60 2.96 27.25 -2.11
C TYR A 60 3.03 25.77 -1.71
N ARG A 61 2.30 25.38 -0.65
CA ARG A 61 2.40 24.06 0.00
C ARG A 61 1.04 23.41 0.17
N VAL A 62 0.93 22.12 -0.15
CA VAL A 62 -0.36 21.38 -0.13
C VAL A 62 -0.30 20.08 0.67
N ASP A 63 0.75 19.85 1.44
CA ASP A 63 0.93 18.60 2.20
C ASP A 63 0.00 18.45 3.41
N THR A 64 -0.55 19.54 3.92
CA THR A 64 -1.54 19.58 5.00
C THR A 64 -2.61 20.63 4.68
N TYR A 65 -3.75 20.57 5.36
CA TYR A 65 -4.80 21.57 5.19
C TYR A 65 -4.36 22.96 5.66
N GLU A 66 -3.68 23.05 6.81
CA GLU A 66 -3.16 24.33 7.32
C GLU A 66 -2.20 24.99 6.33
N ARG A 67 -1.28 24.21 5.76
CA ARG A 67 -0.33 24.71 4.76
C ARG A 67 -1.01 25.10 3.47
N PHE A 68 -2.03 24.35 3.05
CA PHE A 68 -2.80 24.65 1.85
C PHE A 68 -3.52 26.00 1.89
N LEU A 69 -3.94 26.46 3.08
CA LEU A 69 -4.54 27.79 3.24
C LEU A 69 -3.53 28.93 3.32
N SER A 70 -2.25 28.63 3.56
CA SER A 70 -1.22 29.65 3.75
C SER A 70 -0.85 30.29 2.41
N ALA A 71 -0.60 31.60 2.43
CA ALA A 71 -0.05 32.31 1.27
C ALA A 71 1.25 31.64 0.77
N GLY A 72 1.40 31.59 -0.55
CA GLY A 72 2.60 31.05 -1.20
C GLY A 72 3.73 32.06 -1.26
N ASP A 73 4.40 32.15 -2.42
CA ASP A 73 5.37 33.23 -2.68
C ASP A 73 4.71 34.56 -3.04
N SER A 74 3.39 34.55 -3.24
CA SER A 74 2.57 35.74 -3.39
C SER A 74 2.24 36.31 -2.01
N GLU A 75 1.98 37.62 -1.95
CA GLU A 75 1.37 38.24 -0.76
C GLU A 75 -0.14 37.95 -0.65
N ALA A 76 -0.69 37.14 -1.55
CA ALA A 76 -2.12 36.83 -1.63
C ALA A 76 -2.46 35.54 -0.89
N ASP A 77 -3.64 35.51 -0.28
CA ASP A 77 -4.16 34.29 0.34
C ASP A 77 -4.39 33.22 -0.72
N ALA A 78 -3.90 32.01 -0.43
CA ALA A 78 -4.09 30.85 -1.30
C ALA A 78 -5.58 30.56 -1.52
N ILE A 79 -6.35 30.60 -0.44
CA ILE A 79 -7.80 30.40 -0.40
C ILE A 79 -8.43 31.46 0.49
N THR A 80 -9.37 32.21 -0.07
CA THR A 80 -10.18 33.19 0.67
C THR A 80 -11.57 32.60 0.90
N ALA A 81 -11.84 32.16 2.12
CA ALA A 81 -13.10 31.50 2.49
C ALA A 81 -14.32 32.37 2.12
N GLY A 82 -15.24 31.80 1.34
CA GLY A 82 -16.45 32.48 0.86
C GLY A 82 -16.24 33.30 -0.44
N SER A 83 -14.99 33.53 -0.86
CA SER A 83 -14.64 34.36 -2.01
C SER A 83 -13.79 33.60 -3.03
N PRO A 84 -14.40 32.80 -3.93
CA PRO A 84 -13.68 32.12 -5.00
C PRO A 84 -12.85 33.07 -5.87
N ASP A 85 -13.39 34.25 -6.18
CA ASP A 85 -12.71 35.22 -7.05
C ASP A 85 -11.46 35.82 -6.40
N GLU A 86 -11.39 35.84 -5.06
CA GLU A 86 -10.25 36.33 -4.28
C GLU A 86 -9.27 35.20 -3.88
N SER A 87 -9.52 33.97 -4.30
CA SER A 87 -8.67 32.81 -3.99
C SER A 87 -7.64 32.61 -5.10
N GLU A 88 -6.35 32.91 -4.82
CA GLU A 88 -5.31 32.83 -5.86
C GLU A 88 -5.23 31.42 -6.46
N MET A 89 -5.34 30.39 -5.64
CA MET A 89 -5.30 28.99 -6.09
C MET A 89 -6.32 28.72 -7.18
N LEU A 90 -7.56 29.18 -6.98
CA LEU A 90 -8.64 28.98 -7.95
C LEU A 90 -8.30 29.70 -9.26
N GLN A 91 -7.81 30.94 -9.18
CA GLN A 91 -7.40 31.71 -10.35
C GLN A 91 -6.30 31.01 -11.16
N ARG A 92 -5.31 30.42 -10.46
CA ARG A 92 -4.23 29.65 -11.09
C ARG A 92 -4.74 28.40 -11.79
N ILE A 93 -5.70 27.67 -11.21
CA ILE A 93 -6.19 26.41 -11.82
C ILE A 93 -7.17 26.64 -12.98
N ILE A 94 -7.89 27.77 -13.00
CA ILE A 94 -8.84 28.11 -14.09
C ILE A 94 -8.22 28.97 -15.19
N ALA A 95 -6.97 29.42 -15.03
CA ALA A 95 -6.31 30.27 -16.02
C ALA A 95 -6.27 29.60 -17.41
N GLU A 96 -6.58 30.38 -18.44
CA GLU A 96 -6.53 29.90 -19.83
C GLU A 96 -5.11 29.88 -20.40
N ASP A 97 -4.23 30.75 -19.89
CA ASP A 97 -2.83 30.82 -20.32
C ASP A 97 -2.03 29.69 -19.66
N GLU A 98 -1.55 28.76 -20.49
CA GLU A 98 -0.77 27.59 -20.07
C GLU A 98 0.52 27.96 -19.31
N CYS A 99 1.09 29.15 -19.55
CA CYS A 99 2.28 29.61 -18.84
C CYS A 99 2.00 30.01 -17.38
N PHE A 100 0.74 30.25 -17.01
CA PHE A 100 0.31 30.63 -15.66
C PHE A 100 -0.59 29.60 -14.99
N ARG A 101 -1.19 28.71 -15.79
CA ARG A 101 -2.12 27.68 -15.33
C ARG A 101 -1.42 26.61 -14.50
N MET A 102 -2.02 26.28 -13.36
CA MET A 102 -1.62 25.11 -12.57
C MET A 102 -2.60 23.94 -12.79
N PRO A 103 -2.14 22.68 -12.80
CA PRO A 103 -0.75 22.23 -12.78
C PRO A 103 0.01 22.65 -14.06
N LEU A 104 1.26 23.09 -13.89
CA LEU A 104 2.12 23.54 -15.00
C LEU A 104 2.57 22.35 -15.87
N GLU A 105 3.00 21.27 -15.21
CA GLU A 105 3.43 20.03 -15.84
C GLU A 105 2.35 18.96 -15.63
N GLY A 106 1.20 19.14 -16.29
CA GLY A 106 0.08 18.21 -16.20
C GLY A 106 -1.16 18.66 -16.98
N ASP A 107 -2.10 17.72 -17.12
CA ASP A 107 -3.41 18.03 -17.66
C ASP A 107 -4.13 19.04 -16.74
N PRO A 108 -4.93 19.96 -17.31
CA PRO A 108 -5.83 20.79 -16.51
C PRO A 108 -6.76 19.93 -15.66
N LEU A 109 -7.14 20.46 -14.50
CA LEU A 109 -8.22 19.86 -13.71
C LEU A 109 -9.49 19.78 -14.55
N SER A 110 -10.27 18.72 -14.33
CA SER A 110 -11.57 18.54 -14.98
C SER A 110 -12.54 19.63 -14.55
N LYS A 111 -13.57 19.87 -15.36
CA LYS A 111 -14.62 20.85 -15.03
C LYS A 111 -15.33 20.50 -13.72
N GLU A 112 -15.53 19.21 -13.47
CA GLU A 112 -16.17 18.70 -12.26
C GLU A 112 -15.30 18.97 -11.03
N GLN A 113 -13.98 18.78 -11.14
CA GLN A 113 -13.02 19.11 -10.07
C GLN A 113 -13.00 20.60 -9.76
N ILE A 114 -12.99 21.45 -10.80
CA ILE A 114 -13.04 22.92 -10.63
C ILE A 114 -14.35 23.35 -9.96
N VAL A 115 -15.48 22.75 -10.34
CA VAL A 115 -16.79 23.02 -9.72
C VAL A 115 -16.78 22.66 -8.23
N LEU A 116 -16.22 21.49 -7.88
CA LEU A 116 -16.12 21.06 -6.48
C LEU A 116 -15.27 22.03 -5.64
N ILE A 117 -14.07 22.40 -6.12
CA ILE A 117 -13.20 23.35 -5.42
C ILE A 117 -13.88 24.71 -5.28
N THR A 118 -14.50 25.21 -6.36
CA THR A 118 -15.22 26.50 -6.35
C THR A 118 -16.34 26.49 -5.33
N GLN A 119 -17.13 25.42 -5.29
CA GLN A 119 -18.26 25.29 -4.38
C GLN A 119 -17.78 25.17 -2.92
N TRP A 120 -16.76 24.39 -2.66
CA TRP A 120 -16.14 24.27 -1.35
C TRP A 120 -15.62 25.63 -0.82
N ILE A 121 -14.99 26.43 -1.67
CA ILE A 121 -14.57 27.80 -1.29
C ILE A 121 -15.79 28.67 -0.96
N LYS A 122 -16.86 28.64 -1.77
CA LYS A 122 -18.11 29.39 -1.51
C LYS A 122 -18.74 29.02 -0.17
N GLU A 123 -18.64 27.75 0.21
CA GLU A 123 -19.15 27.22 1.48
C GLU A 123 -18.25 27.56 2.68
N GLY A 124 -17.19 28.34 2.47
CA GLY A 124 -16.29 28.82 3.52
C GLY A 124 -15.03 27.97 3.69
N ALA A 125 -14.68 27.15 2.69
CA ALA A 125 -13.46 26.35 2.67
C ALA A 125 -13.30 25.46 3.92
N LYS A 126 -14.40 24.87 4.41
CA LYS A 126 -14.45 24.16 5.70
C LYS A 126 -13.56 22.92 5.73
N TYR A 127 -12.95 22.66 6.88
CA TYR A 127 -12.21 21.43 7.19
C TYR A 127 -13.06 20.46 8.02
N ASP A 128 -13.11 19.20 7.61
CA ASP A 128 -13.99 18.17 8.17
C ASP A 128 -13.26 16.88 8.59
N ALA A 129 -11.96 16.98 8.85
CA ALA A 129 -11.13 15.95 9.47
C ALA A 129 -10.63 16.42 10.85
N ASP A 130 -9.94 15.53 11.57
CA ASP A 130 -9.64 15.72 13.00
C ASP A 130 -8.48 16.70 13.25
N ASP A 131 -7.44 16.69 12.41
CA ASP A 131 -6.21 17.47 12.61
C ASP A 131 -5.77 18.17 11.30
N PRO A 132 -5.87 19.51 11.20
CA PRO A 132 -5.49 20.24 9.99
C PRO A 132 -3.97 20.20 9.69
N GLN A 133 -3.14 19.76 10.64
CA GLN A 133 -1.70 19.50 10.45
C GLN A 133 -1.41 18.10 9.92
N ALA A 134 -2.39 17.21 9.90
CA ALA A 134 -2.20 15.86 9.39
C ALA A 134 -1.90 15.89 7.88
N VAL A 135 -1.00 15.00 7.46
CA VAL A 135 -0.68 14.84 6.03
C VAL A 135 -1.92 14.40 5.27
N LEU A 136 -2.16 14.97 4.08
CA LEU A 136 -3.42 14.73 3.36
C LEU A 136 -3.74 13.23 3.16
N ALA A 137 -2.73 12.42 2.85
CA ALA A 137 -2.91 10.98 2.66
C ALA A 137 -3.53 10.27 3.89
N SER A 138 -3.30 10.79 5.10
CA SER A 138 -3.79 10.19 6.36
C SER A 138 -5.25 10.54 6.70
N ILE A 139 -5.83 11.54 6.04
CA ILE A 139 -7.18 12.02 6.33
C ILE A 139 -8.20 11.65 5.24
N VAL A 140 -7.72 11.33 4.02
CA VAL A 140 -8.61 10.94 2.94
C VAL A 140 -9.25 9.59 3.23
N PRO A 141 -10.55 9.40 2.90
CA PRO A 141 -11.17 8.09 2.95
C PRO A 141 -10.41 7.10 2.09
N ALA A 142 -10.37 5.84 2.53
CA ALA A 142 -9.74 4.80 1.74
C ALA A 142 -10.38 4.71 0.35
N PRO A 143 -9.58 4.67 -0.73
CA PRO A 143 -10.10 4.60 -2.09
C PRO A 143 -10.88 3.31 -2.32
N THR A 144 -11.82 3.33 -3.26
CA THR A 144 -12.43 2.11 -3.80
C THR A 144 -11.90 1.91 -5.21
N TYR A 145 -11.43 0.71 -5.51
CA TYR A 145 -10.82 0.40 -6.80
C TYR A 145 -11.79 -0.28 -7.76
N PRO A 146 -11.60 -0.10 -9.08
CA PRO A 146 -12.39 -0.82 -10.07
C PRO A 146 -12.16 -2.32 -9.97
N ASP A 147 -13.16 -3.09 -10.41
CA ASP A 147 -13.01 -4.52 -10.56
C ASP A 147 -11.90 -4.87 -11.57
N PRO A 148 -11.06 -5.88 -11.28
CA PRO A 148 -10.07 -6.37 -12.23
C PRO A 148 -10.77 -7.00 -13.45
N PRO A 149 -10.11 -7.05 -14.63
CA PRO A 149 -10.70 -7.69 -15.80
C PRO A 149 -10.95 -9.18 -15.54
N GLU A 150 -12.04 -9.73 -16.08
CA GLU A 150 -12.37 -11.16 -15.92
C GLU A 150 -11.24 -12.04 -16.46
N THR A 151 -10.69 -11.68 -17.62
CA THR A 151 -9.51 -12.29 -18.24
C THR A 151 -8.43 -11.24 -18.42
N TYR A 152 -7.21 -11.56 -18.01
CA TYR A 152 -6.07 -10.68 -18.19
C TYR A 152 -5.71 -10.60 -19.68
N PRO A 153 -5.50 -9.39 -20.24
CA PRO A 153 -5.02 -9.26 -21.61
C PRO A 153 -3.52 -9.60 -21.73
N ARG A 154 -2.78 -9.53 -20.63
CA ARG A 154 -1.36 -9.86 -20.48
C ARG A 154 -1.07 -10.18 -19.02
N SER A 155 -0.03 -10.96 -18.76
CA SER A 155 0.46 -11.14 -17.40
C SER A 155 1.04 -9.84 -16.85
N VAL A 156 1.07 -9.75 -15.51
CA VAL A 156 1.62 -8.61 -14.77
C VAL A 156 2.72 -9.10 -13.83
N PRO A 157 3.69 -8.24 -13.46
CA PRO A 157 4.74 -8.62 -12.51
C PRO A 157 4.16 -9.06 -11.16
N VAL A 158 4.59 -10.23 -10.66
CA VAL A 158 4.21 -10.71 -9.33
C VAL A 158 5.25 -10.25 -8.31
N THR A 159 5.00 -9.06 -7.75
CA THR A 159 5.90 -8.38 -6.82
C THR A 159 5.71 -8.79 -5.36
N ALA A 160 4.66 -9.56 -5.05
CA ALA A 160 4.43 -10.11 -3.73
C ALA A 160 3.75 -11.48 -3.80
N VAL A 161 4.23 -12.40 -2.98
CA VAL A 161 3.64 -13.72 -2.74
C VAL A 161 3.67 -14.07 -1.26
N ALA A 162 2.70 -14.85 -0.79
CA ALA A 162 2.69 -15.42 0.55
C ALA A 162 1.95 -16.77 0.57
N PHE A 163 2.49 -17.76 1.28
CA PHE A 163 1.74 -18.97 1.59
C PHE A 163 0.69 -18.67 2.65
N ASN A 164 -0.46 -19.33 2.56
CA ASN A 164 -1.36 -19.43 3.70
C ASN A 164 -0.72 -20.28 4.82
N PRO A 165 -1.24 -20.23 6.07
CA PRO A 165 -0.65 -20.96 7.20
C PRO A 165 -0.60 -22.49 7.03
N ALA A 166 -1.48 -23.06 6.21
CA ALA A 166 -1.46 -24.50 5.92
C ALA A 166 -0.46 -24.87 4.82
N GLY A 167 0.13 -23.89 4.13
CA GLY A 167 1.07 -24.09 3.03
C GLY A 167 0.48 -24.70 1.76
N ASN A 168 -0.85 -24.83 1.67
CA ASN A 168 -1.55 -25.42 0.52
C ASN A 168 -2.13 -24.38 -0.46
N GLN A 169 -2.12 -23.10 -0.08
CA GLN A 169 -2.50 -22.00 -0.96
C GLN A 169 -1.38 -20.95 -1.03
N LEU A 170 -1.26 -20.33 -2.19
CA LEU A 170 -0.36 -19.20 -2.43
C LEU A 170 -1.18 -17.99 -2.85
N VAL A 171 -1.06 -16.90 -2.08
CA VAL A 171 -1.61 -15.60 -2.44
C VAL A 171 -0.56 -14.84 -3.25
N ALA A 172 -0.97 -14.27 -4.38
CA ALA A 172 -0.13 -13.46 -5.25
C ALA A 172 -0.80 -12.11 -5.55
N GLY A 173 0.02 -11.06 -5.66
CA GLY A 173 -0.45 -9.75 -6.10
C GLY A 173 -0.87 -9.75 -7.57
N GLY A 174 -2.03 -9.16 -7.87
CA GLY A 174 -2.54 -8.93 -9.23
C GLY A 174 -2.77 -7.45 -9.52
N TYR A 175 -3.51 -7.16 -10.60
CA TYR A 175 -3.90 -5.80 -10.97
C TYR A 175 -5.25 -5.45 -10.32
N TYR A 176 -5.26 -4.56 -9.32
CA TYR A 176 -6.42 -4.24 -8.46
C TYR A 176 -7.01 -5.41 -7.66
N GLU A 177 -6.24 -6.49 -7.49
CA GLU A 177 -6.68 -7.67 -6.76
C GLU A 177 -5.54 -8.45 -6.13
N LEU A 178 -5.90 -9.35 -5.22
CA LEU A 178 -5.08 -10.50 -4.84
C LEU A 178 -5.67 -11.76 -5.48
N THR A 179 -4.81 -12.68 -5.89
CA THR A 179 -5.21 -13.97 -6.47
C THR A 179 -4.72 -15.10 -5.57
N ILE A 180 -5.58 -16.08 -5.29
CA ILE A 180 -5.27 -17.24 -4.45
C ILE A 180 -5.21 -18.47 -5.32
N TRP A 181 -4.10 -19.19 -5.25
CA TRP A 181 -3.78 -20.33 -6.10
C TRP A 181 -3.54 -21.58 -5.26
N SER A 182 -3.95 -22.72 -5.79
CA SER A 182 -3.61 -24.03 -5.25
C SER A 182 -2.13 -24.33 -5.44
N VAL A 183 -1.45 -24.73 -4.37
CA VAL A 183 -0.04 -25.17 -4.41
C VAL A 183 0.08 -26.62 -4.94
N GLU A 184 -1.03 -27.35 -5.02
CA GLU A 184 -1.06 -28.73 -5.52
C GLU A 184 -0.97 -28.79 -7.05
N ASP A 185 -1.74 -27.95 -7.74
CA ASP A 185 -1.92 -28.03 -9.20
C ASP A 185 -1.84 -26.68 -9.92
N GLY A 186 -1.71 -25.56 -9.19
CA GLY A 186 -1.64 -24.22 -9.78
C GLY A 186 -2.98 -23.70 -10.27
N SER A 187 -4.10 -24.31 -9.87
CA SER A 187 -5.43 -23.81 -10.18
C SER A 187 -5.78 -22.55 -9.39
N LEU A 188 -6.53 -21.64 -10.02
CA LEU A 188 -7.04 -20.43 -9.35
C LEU A 188 -8.19 -20.82 -8.41
N ILE A 189 -8.03 -20.52 -7.12
CA ILE A 189 -9.03 -20.78 -6.07
C ILE A 189 -9.95 -19.58 -5.92
N ARG A 190 -9.40 -18.37 -5.84
CA ARG A 190 -10.17 -17.15 -5.54
C ARG A 190 -9.49 -15.89 -6.07
N ARG A 191 -10.31 -14.89 -6.33
CA ARG A 191 -9.93 -13.50 -6.62
C ARG A 191 -10.48 -12.59 -5.52
N ILE A 192 -9.61 -11.81 -4.88
CA ILE A 192 -9.96 -10.80 -3.87
C ILE A 192 -9.81 -9.43 -4.52
N LYS A 193 -10.92 -8.79 -4.81
CA LYS A 193 -10.97 -7.49 -5.51
C LYS A 193 -10.74 -6.33 -4.53
N ASN A 194 -10.80 -5.09 -5.05
CA ASN A 194 -10.66 -3.86 -4.27
C ASN A 194 -9.31 -3.78 -3.54
N MET A 195 -8.24 -4.18 -4.23
CA MET A 195 -6.85 -3.94 -3.83
C MET A 195 -6.29 -2.78 -4.65
N ALA A 196 -5.26 -2.11 -4.14
CA ALA A 196 -4.54 -1.10 -4.92
C ALA A 196 -3.99 -1.65 -6.24
N GLN A 197 -3.66 -0.74 -7.17
CA GLN A 197 -3.21 -1.08 -8.52
C GLN A 197 -2.06 -2.11 -8.53
N ARG A 198 -1.10 -1.94 -7.62
CA ARG A 198 0.03 -2.84 -7.42
C ARG A 198 0.15 -3.22 -5.95
N THR A 199 0.47 -4.49 -5.70
CA THR A 199 0.72 -5.04 -4.36
C THR A 199 2.18 -5.38 -4.19
N PHE A 200 2.88 -4.74 -3.25
CA PHE A 200 4.33 -4.92 -3.06
C PHE A 200 4.68 -5.82 -1.86
N ALA A 201 3.73 -6.04 -0.96
CA ALA A 201 3.89 -7.00 0.13
C ALA A 201 2.57 -7.65 0.52
N ILE A 202 2.65 -8.94 0.87
CA ILE A 202 1.54 -9.76 1.36
C ILE A 202 2.05 -10.54 2.57
N ARG A 203 1.27 -10.56 3.65
CA ARG A 203 1.49 -11.36 4.85
C ARG A 203 0.17 -11.92 5.36
N PHE A 204 0.24 -13.00 6.13
CA PHE A 204 -0.88 -13.44 6.95
C PHE A 204 -0.68 -12.96 8.39
N SER A 205 -1.77 -12.68 9.09
CA SER A 205 -1.77 -12.59 10.56
C SER A 205 -1.25 -13.90 11.16
N ASN A 206 -0.68 -13.83 12.37
CA ASN A 206 -0.13 -15.01 13.05
C ASN A 206 -1.18 -16.12 13.26
N ASP A 207 -2.45 -15.76 13.41
CA ASP A 207 -3.57 -16.71 13.52
C ASP A 207 -4.12 -17.17 12.16
N GLY A 208 -3.60 -16.63 11.05
CA GLY A 208 -3.97 -17.03 9.70
C GLY A 208 -5.27 -16.45 9.16
N LYS A 209 -6.01 -15.68 9.95
CA LYS A 209 -7.37 -15.24 9.60
C LYS A 209 -7.42 -13.97 8.75
N THR A 210 -6.32 -13.23 8.67
CA THR A 210 -6.26 -11.97 7.94
C THR A 210 -5.10 -11.99 6.95
N ILE A 211 -5.38 -11.59 5.71
CA ILE A 211 -4.38 -11.27 4.70
C ILE A 211 -4.11 -9.77 4.78
N ILE A 212 -2.85 -9.40 4.98
CA ILE A 212 -2.37 -8.02 5.07
C ILE A 212 -1.62 -7.74 3.78
N ALA A 213 -2.08 -6.77 3.00
CA ALA A 213 -1.50 -6.43 1.71
C ALA A 213 -1.16 -4.94 1.63
N GLY A 214 0.13 -4.64 1.42
CA GLY A 214 0.62 -3.29 1.19
C GLY A 214 0.73 -3.00 -0.31
N GLY A 215 0.25 -1.84 -0.74
CA GLY A 215 0.26 -1.46 -2.13
C GLY A 215 0.01 0.02 -2.36
N GLY A 216 -0.26 0.36 -3.60
CA GLY A 216 -0.65 1.71 -3.99
C GLY A 216 -0.58 1.93 -5.50
N SER A 217 -0.84 3.17 -5.89
CA SER A 217 -0.56 3.69 -7.22
C SER A 217 0.68 4.59 -7.14
N PRO A 218 1.76 4.31 -7.91
CA PRO A 218 2.98 5.13 -7.87
C PRO A 218 2.69 6.62 -8.04
N GLY A 219 3.22 7.45 -7.13
CA GLY A 219 3.04 8.90 -7.13
C GLY A 219 1.67 9.39 -6.63
N GLN A 220 0.82 8.49 -6.14
CA GLN A 220 -0.47 8.80 -5.52
C GLN A 220 -0.49 8.31 -4.06
N ILE A 221 -1.57 7.66 -3.64
CA ILE A 221 -1.69 7.09 -2.30
C ILE A 221 -1.17 5.64 -2.25
N GLY A 222 -0.44 5.35 -1.17
CA GLY A 222 -0.17 3.99 -0.71
C GLY A 222 -1.02 3.67 0.50
N GLU A 223 -1.29 2.38 0.68
CA GLU A 223 -2.21 1.89 1.72
C GLU A 223 -1.90 0.45 2.07
N THR A 224 -2.31 0.03 3.27
CA THR A 224 -2.31 -1.39 3.65
C THR A 224 -3.74 -1.86 3.88
N ARG A 225 -4.15 -2.92 3.18
CA ARG A 225 -5.49 -3.51 3.30
C ARG A 225 -5.45 -4.82 4.06
N LEU A 226 -6.40 -5.00 4.95
CA LEU A 226 -6.63 -6.21 5.73
C LEU A 226 -7.87 -6.90 5.21
N PHE A 227 -7.71 -8.09 4.63
CA PHE A 227 -8.80 -8.91 4.13
C PHE A 227 -9.00 -10.12 5.03
N ASN A 228 -10.25 -10.53 5.22
CA ASN A 228 -10.54 -11.83 5.83
C ASN A 228 -10.01 -12.93 4.90
N ALA A 229 -9.16 -13.82 5.43
CA ALA A 229 -8.50 -14.86 4.63
C ALA A 229 -9.49 -15.93 4.10
N GLU A 230 -10.60 -16.15 4.81
CA GLU A 230 -11.61 -17.16 4.46
C GLU A 230 -12.64 -16.61 3.46
N THR A 231 -13.10 -15.36 3.63
CA THR A 231 -14.15 -14.75 2.81
C THR A 231 -13.58 -13.85 1.70
N GLY A 232 -12.38 -13.31 1.87
CA GLY A 232 -11.79 -12.31 0.98
C GLY A 232 -12.41 -10.91 1.15
N GLU A 233 -13.28 -10.71 2.13
CA GLU A 233 -13.89 -9.41 2.40
C GLU A 233 -12.88 -8.46 3.02
N LEU A 234 -12.91 -7.19 2.57
CA LEU A 234 -12.09 -6.14 3.17
C LEU A 234 -12.60 -5.86 4.59
N GLN A 235 -11.73 -6.06 5.58
CA GLN A 235 -12.01 -5.80 6.99
C GLN A 235 -11.64 -4.37 7.36
N GLN A 236 -10.48 -3.90 6.89
CA GLN A 236 -9.95 -2.58 7.24
C GLN A 236 -8.92 -2.11 6.21
N VAL A 237 -8.83 -0.79 6.01
CA VAL A 237 -7.65 -0.15 5.41
C VAL A 237 -6.89 0.52 6.54
N LEU A 238 -5.66 0.07 6.75
CA LEU A 238 -4.81 0.45 7.87
C LEU A 238 -3.56 1.16 7.36
N GLY A 239 -3.41 2.41 7.74
CA GLY A 239 -2.26 3.21 7.34
C GLY A 239 -2.30 3.60 5.87
N THR A 240 -2.00 4.86 5.63
CA THR A 240 -1.85 5.43 4.30
C THR A 240 -0.56 6.25 4.25
N THR A 241 0.01 6.29 3.07
CA THR A 241 1.27 6.99 2.77
C THR A 241 1.05 7.87 1.55
N SER A 242 1.84 8.95 1.44
CA SER A 242 1.71 9.90 0.30
C SER A 242 2.33 9.39 -1.00
N ASP A 243 2.74 8.11 -1.02
CA ASP A 243 3.19 7.33 -2.17
C ASP A 243 3.01 5.84 -1.79
N VAL A 244 3.35 4.88 -2.63
CA VAL A 244 3.09 3.44 -2.42
C VAL A 244 3.65 2.87 -1.11
N VAL A 245 2.93 1.91 -0.50
CA VAL A 245 3.46 1.05 0.55
C VAL A 245 4.25 -0.09 -0.10
N LEU A 246 5.55 -0.17 0.19
CA LEU A 246 6.50 -1.10 -0.43
C LEU A 246 6.72 -2.38 0.36
N ASP A 247 6.56 -2.34 1.69
CA ASP A 247 6.65 -3.53 2.53
C ASP A 247 5.77 -3.42 3.77
N VAL A 248 5.31 -4.57 4.27
CA VAL A 248 4.50 -4.68 5.49
C VAL A 248 5.00 -5.86 6.31
N GLN A 249 5.13 -5.67 7.63
CA GLN A 249 5.62 -6.70 8.54
C GLN A 249 4.94 -6.64 9.90
N LEU A 250 4.44 -7.79 10.34
CA LEU A 250 4.01 -7.99 11.71
C LEU A 250 5.23 -8.09 12.63
N ASN A 251 5.11 -7.53 13.83
CA ASN A 251 6.04 -7.88 14.89
C ASN A 251 5.84 -9.36 15.31
N PRO A 252 6.79 -9.96 16.05
CA PRO A 252 6.71 -11.37 16.44
C PRO A 252 5.42 -11.76 17.19
N ASN A 253 4.87 -10.86 18.01
CA ASN A 253 3.63 -11.09 18.74
C ASN A 253 2.37 -10.96 17.86
N GLY A 254 2.47 -10.30 16.71
CA GLY A 254 1.36 -10.09 15.79
C GLY A 254 0.36 -9.02 16.21
N ASP A 255 0.69 -8.18 17.21
CA ASP A 255 -0.16 -7.10 17.71
C ASP A 255 0.20 -5.73 17.10
N LYS A 256 1.39 -5.61 16.49
CA LYS A 256 1.82 -4.41 15.77
C LYS A 256 2.13 -4.71 14.32
N LEU A 257 1.78 -3.78 13.44
CA LEU A 257 2.13 -3.78 12.03
C LEU A 257 3.03 -2.59 11.73
N ALA A 258 4.19 -2.85 11.14
CA ALA A 258 5.01 -1.81 10.51
C ALA A 258 4.77 -1.81 9.00
N ILE A 259 4.76 -0.63 8.41
CA ILE A 259 4.67 -0.41 6.96
C ILE A 259 5.83 0.50 6.51
N ALA A 260 6.37 0.22 5.33
CA ALA A 260 7.43 0.99 4.70
C ALA A 260 6.89 1.73 3.47
N GLY A 261 7.02 3.06 3.44
CA GLY A 261 6.50 3.91 2.38
C GLY A 261 7.56 4.38 1.39
N ALA A 262 7.15 4.56 0.13
CA ALA A 262 7.90 5.32 -0.86
C ALA A 262 7.98 6.82 -0.49
N ASP A 263 7.16 7.30 0.44
CA ASP A 263 7.34 8.60 1.07
C ASP A 263 8.53 8.67 2.05
N GLY A 264 9.34 7.61 2.17
CA GLY A 264 10.53 7.57 3.02
C GLY A 264 10.22 7.38 4.51
N ALA A 265 8.96 7.19 4.88
CA ALA A 265 8.55 6.95 6.25
C ALA A 265 8.42 5.46 6.56
N ILE A 266 8.60 5.14 7.85
CA ILE A 266 8.14 3.89 8.45
C ILE A 266 7.02 4.26 9.42
N GLN A 267 5.86 3.65 9.28
CA GLN A 267 4.74 3.84 10.20
C GLN A 267 4.45 2.54 10.93
N ILE A 268 4.19 2.62 12.23
CA ILE A 268 3.90 1.48 13.10
C ILE A 268 2.51 1.68 13.68
N PHE A 269 1.67 0.65 13.58
CA PHE A 269 0.29 0.66 14.04
C PHE A 269 0.03 -0.44 15.06
N ASN A 270 -0.89 -0.19 15.98
CA ASN A 270 -1.53 -1.23 16.77
C ASN A 270 -2.63 -1.86 15.91
N LEU A 271 -2.61 -3.19 15.75
CA LEU A 271 -3.59 -3.87 14.91
C LEU A 271 -4.99 -3.97 15.52
N ALA A 272 -5.11 -3.95 16.84
CA ALA A 272 -6.40 -4.14 17.51
C ALA A 272 -7.34 -2.94 17.33
N ASP A 273 -6.79 -1.73 17.31
CA ASP A 273 -7.56 -0.48 17.17
C ASP A 273 -7.18 0.35 15.94
N GLY A 274 -6.18 -0.10 15.18
CA GLY A 274 -5.69 0.57 13.97
C GLY A 274 -4.97 1.89 14.22
N LYS A 275 -4.65 2.23 15.47
CA LYS A 275 -4.02 3.53 15.77
C LYS A 275 -2.54 3.54 15.44
N SER A 276 -2.08 4.67 14.91
CA SER A 276 -0.65 4.93 14.76
C SER A 276 0.01 4.97 16.12
N VAL A 277 1.06 4.19 16.27
CA VAL A 277 1.95 4.13 17.43
C VAL A 277 3.14 5.04 17.20
N ARG A 278 3.69 5.03 15.98
CA ARG A 278 4.91 5.79 15.65
C ARG A 278 5.05 6.01 14.15
N THR A 279 5.66 7.15 13.81
CA THR A 279 6.15 7.46 12.48
C THR A 279 7.63 7.80 12.57
N ILE A 280 8.47 7.14 11.78
CA ILE A 280 9.92 7.34 11.72
C ILE A 280 10.28 7.89 10.34
N THR A 281 10.83 9.11 10.29
CA THR A 281 11.19 9.85 9.08
C THR A 281 12.69 10.11 9.01
N SER A 282 13.50 9.05 8.96
CA SER A 282 14.97 9.15 8.95
C SER A 282 15.62 8.89 7.59
N HIS A 283 14.88 8.34 6.61
CA HIS A 283 15.39 8.08 5.27
C HIS A 283 15.12 9.26 4.34
N SER A 284 16.08 9.57 3.46
CA SER A 284 15.94 10.68 2.50
C SER A 284 15.25 10.27 1.19
N ASP A 285 15.00 8.98 1.00
CA ASP A 285 14.34 8.39 -0.17
C ASP A 285 13.51 7.16 0.28
N TRP A 286 12.88 6.46 -0.65
CA TRP A 286 11.94 5.36 -0.42
C TRP A 286 12.45 4.33 0.59
N VAL A 287 11.60 3.90 1.52
CA VAL A 287 11.88 2.73 2.37
C VAL A 287 11.37 1.50 1.65
N MET A 288 12.30 0.67 1.19
CA MET A 288 12.03 -0.46 0.29
C MET A 288 11.61 -1.72 1.04
N ALA A 289 12.15 -1.94 2.23
CA ALA A 289 11.86 -3.11 3.06
C ALA A 289 12.06 -2.80 4.54
N ILE A 290 11.38 -3.57 5.38
CA ILE A 290 11.49 -3.52 6.83
C ILE A 290 11.56 -4.93 7.41
N ALA A 291 12.14 -5.06 8.59
CA ALA A 291 12.17 -6.29 9.36
C ALA A 291 12.10 -5.98 10.86
N TRP A 292 11.46 -6.85 11.63
CA TRP A 292 11.47 -6.82 13.08
C TRP A 292 12.56 -7.74 13.62
N ASN A 293 13.15 -7.38 14.77
CA ASN A 293 13.93 -8.35 15.53
C ASN A 293 13.01 -9.34 16.28
N ALA A 294 13.60 -10.40 16.83
CA ALA A 294 12.87 -11.53 17.39
C ALA A 294 12.02 -11.19 18.65
N ASP A 295 12.34 -10.12 19.37
CA ASP A 295 11.58 -9.65 20.54
C ASP A 295 10.66 -8.46 20.23
N GLY A 296 10.68 -7.94 18.98
CA GLY A 296 9.84 -6.84 18.55
C GLY A 296 10.22 -5.46 19.08
N THR A 297 11.40 -5.30 19.68
CA THR A 297 11.88 -4.00 20.22
C THR A 297 12.60 -3.14 19.19
N GLN A 298 13.05 -3.72 18.09
CA GLN A 298 13.84 -3.04 17.06
C GLN A 298 13.30 -3.32 15.66
N ILE A 299 13.40 -2.31 14.79
CA ILE A 299 13.13 -2.45 13.36
C ILE A 299 14.39 -2.12 12.58
N ALA A 300 14.70 -2.95 11.59
CA ALA A 300 15.66 -2.65 10.55
C ALA A 300 14.94 -2.24 9.26
N SER A 301 15.52 -1.32 8.50
CA SER A 301 14.99 -0.84 7.23
C SER A 301 16.04 -0.84 6.14
N ALA A 302 15.61 -0.97 4.88
CA ALA A 302 16.41 -0.78 3.67
C ALA A 302 15.82 0.38 2.86
N SER A 303 16.67 1.22 2.26
CA SER A 303 16.20 2.37 1.50
C SER A 303 16.94 2.59 0.18
N ARG A 304 16.20 3.24 -0.73
CA ARG A 304 16.71 3.78 -1.99
C ARG A 304 17.80 4.84 -1.80
N ASP A 305 17.92 5.41 -0.59
CA ASP A 305 19.01 6.29 -0.19
C ASP A 305 20.38 5.59 -0.03
N LYS A 306 20.44 4.29 -0.37
CA LYS A 306 21.63 3.43 -0.35
C LYS A 306 22.09 3.04 1.06
N THR A 307 21.23 3.22 2.05
CA THR A 307 21.49 2.79 3.43
C THR A 307 20.48 1.75 3.89
N ALA A 308 20.92 0.93 4.84
CA ALA A 308 20.02 0.29 5.78
C ALA A 308 20.16 0.96 7.15
N LYS A 309 19.10 0.96 7.97
CA LYS A 309 19.12 1.57 9.31
C LYS A 309 18.48 0.64 10.34
N LEU A 310 18.81 0.84 11.61
CA LEU A 310 18.23 0.16 12.76
C LEU A 310 17.64 1.20 13.71
N PHE A 311 16.43 0.96 14.19
CA PHE A 311 15.71 1.85 15.09
C PHE A 311 15.22 1.12 16.33
N ASP A 312 15.12 1.87 17.42
CA ASP A 312 14.31 1.49 18.57
C ASP A 312 12.83 1.76 18.25
N VAL A 313 11.97 0.77 18.49
CA VAL A 313 10.53 0.86 18.17
C VAL A 313 9.79 1.80 19.11
N GLU A 314 10.19 1.82 20.38
CA GLU A 314 9.48 2.57 21.42
C GLU A 314 9.85 4.04 21.39
N THR A 315 11.09 4.41 21.05
CA THR A 315 11.52 5.80 20.96
C THR A 315 11.54 6.33 19.53
N GLY A 316 11.62 5.45 18.53
CA GLY A 316 11.86 5.84 17.12
C GLY A 316 13.28 6.33 16.86
N GLU A 317 14.18 6.19 17.83
CA GLU A 317 15.56 6.66 17.71
C GLU A 317 16.33 5.82 16.70
N LEU A 318 17.10 6.48 15.85
CA LEU A 318 18.07 5.84 14.97
C LEU A 318 19.25 5.32 15.80
N LEU A 319 19.37 4.00 15.90
CA LEU A 319 20.44 3.33 16.64
C LEU A 319 21.71 3.19 15.80
N VAL A 320 21.58 2.70 14.56
CA VAL A 320 22.72 2.39 13.68
C VAL A 320 22.35 2.67 12.22
N THR A 321 23.30 3.21 11.45
CA THR A 321 23.23 3.28 9.98
C THR A 321 24.26 2.35 9.36
N TYR A 322 23.81 1.45 8.49
CA TYR A 322 24.65 0.53 7.72
C TYR A 322 24.98 1.15 6.36
N GLY A 323 26.05 1.94 6.31
CA GLY A 323 26.56 2.58 5.10
C GLY A 323 27.59 1.71 4.38
N GLY A 324 27.37 1.42 3.09
CA GLY A 324 28.34 0.69 2.29
C GLY A 324 27.82 0.09 0.97
N HIS A 325 26.51 0.10 0.74
CA HIS A 325 25.97 -0.15 -0.59
C HIS A 325 26.31 1.01 -1.54
N SER A 326 26.71 0.70 -2.78
CA SER A 326 26.99 1.71 -3.81
C SER A 326 25.74 2.16 -4.58
N GLN A 327 24.63 1.44 -4.40
CA GLN A 327 23.36 1.56 -5.10
C GLN A 327 22.18 1.36 -4.13
N PRO A 328 20.93 1.65 -4.52
CA PRO A 328 19.75 1.45 -3.68
C PRO A 328 19.70 0.10 -2.94
N VAL A 329 19.34 0.15 -1.66
CA VAL A 329 19.10 -1.05 -0.83
C VAL A 329 17.63 -1.40 -0.94
N GLN A 330 17.35 -2.66 -1.29
CA GLN A 330 16.03 -3.19 -1.63
C GLN A 330 15.47 -4.10 -0.54
N GLY A 331 16.33 -4.88 0.13
CA GLY A 331 15.92 -5.87 1.13
C GLY A 331 16.68 -5.71 2.45
N VAL A 332 16.02 -6.06 3.56
CA VAL A 332 16.63 -6.14 4.89
C VAL A 332 16.01 -7.28 5.69
N VAL A 333 16.82 -8.02 6.45
CA VAL A 333 16.34 -8.99 7.45
C VAL A 333 17.31 -9.03 8.64
N PHE A 334 16.80 -9.39 9.81
CA PHE A 334 17.65 -9.78 10.93
C PHE A 334 18.22 -11.17 10.68
N HIS A 335 19.46 -11.39 11.11
CA HIS A 335 19.97 -12.74 11.26
C HIS A 335 19.21 -13.47 12.39
N PRO A 336 18.95 -14.79 12.30
CA PRO A 336 18.21 -15.53 13.32
C PRO A 336 18.74 -15.39 14.75
N ASN A 337 20.06 -15.22 14.93
CA ASN A 337 20.67 -15.01 16.25
C ASN A 337 20.63 -13.54 16.76
N ASN A 338 20.05 -12.61 15.99
CA ASN A 338 19.92 -11.19 16.32
C ASN A 338 21.24 -10.38 16.47
N GLU A 339 22.39 -10.92 16.05
CA GLU A 339 23.70 -10.24 16.11
C GLU A 339 24.08 -9.53 14.81
N LEU A 340 23.50 -9.95 13.69
CA LEU A 340 23.77 -9.39 12.36
C LEU A 340 22.50 -8.86 11.70
N ILE A 341 22.66 -7.85 10.86
CA ILE A 341 21.67 -7.39 9.89
C ILE A 341 22.14 -7.81 8.51
N TYR A 342 21.24 -8.35 7.69
CA TYR A 342 21.48 -8.61 6.27
C TYR A 342 20.74 -7.57 5.45
N SER A 343 21.39 -7.01 4.44
CA SER A 343 20.77 -6.11 3.48
C SER A 343 21.14 -6.49 2.05
N SER A 344 20.26 -6.23 1.10
CA SER A 344 20.48 -6.55 -0.31
C SER A 344 20.05 -5.41 -1.21
N GLY A 345 20.58 -5.32 -2.43
CA GLY A 345 20.21 -4.21 -3.30
C GLY A 345 20.66 -4.30 -4.75
N LYS A 346 20.60 -3.13 -5.39
CA LYS A 346 20.92 -2.91 -6.81
C LYS A 346 22.42 -2.93 -7.12
N ASP A 347 23.26 -3.05 -6.10
CA ASP A 347 24.68 -3.37 -6.26
C ASP A 347 24.95 -4.87 -6.45
N ASN A 348 23.88 -5.66 -6.64
CA ASN A 348 23.87 -7.09 -6.89
C ASN A 348 24.44 -7.92 -5.74
N LYS A 349 24.38 -7.39 -4.52
CA LYS A 349 24.99 -8.02 -3.35
C LYS A 349 24.01 -8.19 -2.22
N ILE A 350 24.29 -9.18 -1.39
CA ILE A 350 23.81 -9.28 -0.02
C ILE A 350 25.00 -8.94 0.87
N HIS A 351 24.85 -7.98 1.77
CA HIS A 351 25.84 -7.63 2.79
C HIS A 351 25.32 -8.05 4.16
N TRP A 352 26.21 -8.38 5.08
CA TRP A 352 25.85 -8.52 6.49
C TRP A 352 26.76 -7.71 7.38
N TRP A 353 26.13 -7.11 8.40
CA TRP A 353 26.69 -6.09 9.25
C TRP A 353 26.54 -6.50 10.70
N LYS A 354 27.54 -6.18 11.53
CA LYS A 354 27.38 -6.24 12.97
C LYS A 354 26.30 -5.27 13.39
N LYS A 355 25.27 -5.77 14.08
CA LYS A 355 24.09 -4.97 14.46
C LYS A 355 24.45 -3.75 15.32
N THR A 356 25.48 -3.87 16.16
CA THR A 356 25.79 -2.89 17.20
C THR A 356 26.58 -1.67 16.74
N ASP A 357 27.36 -1.79 15.67
CA ASP A 357 28.29 -0.73 15.23
C ASP A 357 28.24 -0.45 13.72
N GLY A 358 27.42 -1.21 12.98
CA GLY A 358 27.28 -1.06 11.54
C GLY A 358 28.47 -1.56 10.72
N LYS A 359 29.47 -2.19 11.37
CA LYS A 359 30.65 -2.70 10.66
C LYS A 359 30.27 -3.87 9.78
N LYS A 360 30.60 -3.77 8.49
CA LYS A 360 30.44 -4.86 7.53
C LYS A 360 31.26 -6.08 7.95
N SER A 361 30.60 -7.23 8.04
CA SER A 361 31.20 -8.51 8.38
C SER A 361 31.40 -9.42 7.16
N GLY A 362 30.68 -9.19 6.06
CA GLY A 362 30.87 -9.92 4.82
C GLY A 362 29.88 -9.51 3.73
N GLU A 363 30.01 -10.15 2.57
CA GLU A 363 29.10 -9.99 1.43
C GLU A 363 29.04 -11.26 0.58
N LEU A 364 27.97 -11.40 -0.18
CA LEU A 364 27.79 -12.37 -1.25
C LEU A 364 27.32 -11.64 -2.51
N ALA A 365 28.04 -11.81 -3.62
CA ALA A 365 27.63 -11.28 -4.92
C ALA A 365 26.71 -12.25 -5.65
N LEU A 366 25.63 -11.71 -6.22
CA LEU A 366 24.68 -12.40 -7.09
C LEU A 366 24.82 -11.88 -8.53
N GLY A 367 24.19 -12.57 -9.48
CA GLY A 367 24.27 -12.23 -10.91
C GLY A 367 23.44 -11.00 -11.33
N GLY A 368 22.76 -10.34 -10.40
CA GLY A 368 21.83 -9.24 -10.66
C GLY A 368 21.28 -8.63 -9.38
N GLU A 369 20.46 -7.60 -9.55
CA GLU A 369 19.82 -6.85 -8.46
C GLU A 369 19.02 -7.78 -7.55
N VAL A 370 19.15 -7.60 -6.24
CA VAL A 370 18.51 -8.48 -5.24
C VAL A 370 17.31 -7.75 -4.63
N PHE A 371 16.11 -8.06 -5.11
CA PHE A 371 14.89 -7.30 -4.86
C PHE A 371 14.30 -7.50 -3.47
N LYS A 372 14.33 -8.72 -2.94
CA LYS A 372 13.67 -9.03 -1.66
C LYS A 372 14.44 -10.07 -0.87
N LEU A 373 14.55 -9.81 0.43
CA LEU A 373 15.03 -10.78 1.42
C LEU A 373 13.86 -11.29 2.24
N HIS A 374 13.89 -12.59 2.56
CA HIS A 374 12.97 -13.22 3.49
C HIS A 374 13.77 -14.13 4.42
N GLN A 375 13.43 -14.15 5.71
CA GLN A 375 14.15 -14.91 6.72
C GLN A 375 13.24 -15.96 7.35
N SER A 376 13.80 -17.16 7.53
CA SER A 376 13.29 -18.23 8.37
C SER A 376 14.22 -18.42 9.57
N SER A 377 13.90 -19.31 10.51
CA SER A 377 14.76 -19.60 11.66
C SER A 377 16.20 -19.99 11.31
N THR A 378 16.45 -20.50 10.10
CA THR A 378 17.78 -21.00 9.69
C THR A 378 18.30 -20.33 8.43
N PHE A 379 17.40 -20.05 7.48
CA PHE A 379 17.77 -19.62 6.13
C PHE A 379 17.31 -18.22 5.80
N ILE A 380 18.08 -17.56 4.93
CA ILE A 380 17.69 -16.35 4.24
C ILE A 380 17.44 -16.69 2.78
N PHE A 381 16.34 -16.20 2.24
CA PHE A 381 15.95 -16.33 0.84
C PHE A 381 16.09 -14.98 0.13
N ALA A 382 16.63 -14.98 -1.07
CA ALA A 382 16.91 -13.77 -1.83
C ALA A 382 16.46 -13.90 -3.28
N ALA A 383 15.41 -13.17 -3.66
CA ALA A 383 14.91 -13.09 -5.04
C ALA A 383 15.71 -12.05 -5.84
N SER A 384 16.08 -12.39 -7.09
CA SER A 384 17.05 -11.62 -7.85
C SER A 384 16.75 -11.51 -9.36
N ALA A 385 17.25 -10.43 -9.95
CA ALA A 385 17.21 -10.13 -11.39
C ALA A 385 17.99 -11.15 -12.23
N ASP A 386 18.84 -11.98 -11.62
CA ASP A 386 19.45 -13.13 -12.28
C ASP A 386 18.50 -14.33 -12.47
N LYS A 387 17.19 -14.10 -12.35
CA LYS A 387 16.08 -15.04 -12.61
C LYS A 387 16.03 -16.21 -11.63
N SER A 388 16.50 -15.98 -10.42
CA SER A 388 16.60 -17.05 -9.42
C SER A 388 16.40 -16.56 -7.99
N VAL A 389 16.05 -17.50 -7.13
CA VAL A 389 16.03 -17.31 -5.68
C VAL A 389 17.22 -18.03 -5.07
N ARG A 390 17.97 -17.36 -4.20
CA ARG A 390 19.02 -18.01 -3.39
C ARG A 390 18.51 -18.39 -2.02
N GLN A 391 18.99 -19.50 -1.50
CA GLN A 391 18.87 -19.86 -0.10
C GLN A 391 20.27 -19.87 0.51
N LEU A 392 20.43 -19.06 1.55
CA LEU A 392 21.65 -18.95 2.33
C LEU A 392 21.39 -19.57 3.69
N ASP A 393 22.31 -20.40 4.15
CA ASP A 393 22.40 -20.73 5.57
C ASP A 393 22.93 -19.51 6.31
N ALA A 394 22.10 -18.94 7.19
CA ALA A 394 22.42 -17.68 7.84
C ALA A 394 23.62 -17.86 8.79
N SER A 395 23.67 -18.98 9.53
CA SER A 395 24.73 -19.25 10.51
C SER A 395 26.06 -19.56 9.84
N ALA A 396 26.03 -20.33 8.75
CA ALA A 396 27.23 -20.67 7.98
C ALA A 396 27.63 -19.59 6.97
N GLN A 397 26.80 -18.56 6.79
CA GLN A 397 27.00 -17.44 5.86
C GLN A 397 27.34 -17.90 4.43
N LYS A 398 26.67 -18.97 3.98
CA LYS A 398 26.95 -19.61 2.70
C LYS A 398 25.68 -19.85 1.91
N GLU A 399 25.77 -19.69 0.60
CA GLU A 399 24.75 -20.18 -0.32
C GLU A 399 24.69 -21.71 -0.22
N VAL A 400 23.51 -22.24 0.11
CA VAL A 400 23.24 -23.68 0.13
C VAL A 400 22.38 -24.11 -1.05
N ARG A 401 21.67 -23.16 -1.68
CA ARG A 401 20.91 -23.45 -2.89
C ARG A 401 20.65 -22.24 -3.78
N LYS A 402 20.49 -22.57 -5.07
CA LYS A 402 19.98 -21.70 -6.11
C LYS A 402 18.77 -22.33 -6.79
N TYR A 403 17.61 -21.68 -6.69
CA TYR A 403 16.37 -22.04 -7.35
C TYR A 403 16.27 -21.31 -8.70
N VAL A 404 16.12 -22.06 -9.79
CA VAL A 404 16.01 -21.54 -11.16
C VAL A 404 14.68 -21.98 -11.78
N GLY A 405 14.27 -21.32 -12.87
CA GLY A 405 13.08 -21.68 -13.63
C GLY A 405 12.31 -20.48 -14.18
N HIS A 406 12.51 -19.29 -13.61
CA HIS A 406 11.88 -18.07 -14.12
C HIS A 406 12.42 -17.71 -15.52
N ALA A 407 11.52 -17.32 -16.41
CA ALA A 407 11.90 -16.81 -17.73
C ALA A 407 12.45 -15.36 -17.67
N ASP A 408 12.08 -14.63 -16.62
CA ASP A 408 12.50 -13.25 -16.35
C ASP A 408 12.92 -13.09 -14.87
N TRP A 409 13.10 -11.85 -14.39
CA TRP A 409 13.51 -11.55 -13.01
C TRP A 409 12.60 -12.23 -11.97
N ALA A 410 13.20 -12.80 -10.93
CA ALA A 410 12.48 -13.24 -9.73
C ALA A 410 12.34 -12.03 -8.80
N LEU A 411 11.12 -11.54 -8.60
CA LEU A 411 10.86 -10.28 -7.89
C LEU A 411 10.53 -10.47 -6.42
N SER A 412 9.90 -11.59 -6.08
CA SER A 412 9.39 -11.86 -4.74
C SER A 412 9.68 -13.31 -4.35
N SER A 413 9.72 -13.59 -3.05
CA SER A 413 9.83 -14.97 -2.56
C SER A 413 9.09 -15.15 -1.25
N ALA A 414 8.66 -16.38 -1.00
CA ALA A 414 8.08 -16.83 0.26
C ALA A 414 8.59 -18.23 0.58
N TYR A 415 8.76 -18.52 1.87
CA TYR A 415 9.11 -19.84 2.36
C TYR A 415 8.07 -20.29 3.39
N HIS A 416 7.65 -21.55 3.29
CA HIS A 416 6.76 -22.17 4.25
C HIS A 416 7.52 -23.26 5.02
N SER A 417 7.64 -23.13 6.33
CA SER A 417 8.45 -24.01 7.18
C SER A 417 7.93 -25.43 7.21
N ASP A 418 6.62 -25.63 7.31
CA ASP A 418 6.10 -26.97 7.63
C ASP A 418 6.08 -27.86 6.40
N THR A 419 5.76 -27.28 5.24
CA THR A 419 5.81 -27.98 3.95
C THR A 419 7.18 -27.91 3.28
N GLN A 420 8.11 -27.14 3.85
CA GLN A 420 9.44 -26.91 3.28
C GLN A 420 9.34 -26.50 1.79
N ARG A 421 8.43 -25.58 1.47
CA ARG A 421 8.23 -25.06 0.11
C ARG A 421 8.78 -23.66 -0.02
N VAL A 422 9.42 -23.39 -1.16
CA VAL A 422 9.80 -22.04 -1.57
C VAL A 422 8.93 -21.68 -2.76
N ALA A 423 8.30 -20.50 -2.73
CA ALA A 423 7.60 -19.92 -3.87
C ALA A 423 8.26 -18.61 -4.27
N SER A 424 8.13 -18.26 -5.55
CA SER A 424 8.65 -17.01 -6.11
C SER A 424 7.74 -16.50 -7.22
N GLY A 425 7.55 -15.18 -7.26
CA GLY A 425 6.85 -14.48 -8.33
C GLY A 425 7.80 -13.75 -9.25
N GLY A 426 7.60 -13.88 -10.56
CA GLY A 426 8.45 -13.30 -11.59
C GLY A 426 7.89 -12.04 -12.26
N PHE A 427 8.76 -11.33 -12.98
CA PHE A 427 8.42 -10.09 -13.68
C PHE A 427 7.43 -10.29 -14.84
N ASN A 428 7.47 -11.44 -15.50
CA ASN A 428 6.50 -11.81 -16.54
C ASN A 428 5.24 -12.48 -15.96
N GLY A 429 5.05 -12.46 -14.63
CA GLY A 429 3.89 -13.00 -13.94
C GLY A 429 3.90 -14.50 -13.68
N ASP A 430 5.01 -15.19 -13.93
CA ASP A 430 5.13 -16.59 -13.58
C ASP A 430 5.32 -16.80 -12.07
N ILE A 431 4.78 -17.91 -11.58
CA ILE A 431 5.04 -18.45 -10.26
C ILE A 431 5.88 -19.70 -10.43
N GLN A 432 6.87 -19.85 -9.56
CA GLN A 432 7.67 -21.05 -9.43
C GLN A 432 7.60 -21.53 -7.98
N ILE A 433 7.39 -22.83 -7.78
CA ILE A 433 7.41 -23.46 -6.47
C ILE A 433 8.41 -24.61 -6.49
N TRP A 434 9.24 -24.70 -5.45
CA TRP A 434 10.28 -25.71 -5.29
C TRP A 434 10.22 -26.37 -3.92
N ASN A 435 10.79 -27.57 -3.83
CA ASN A 435 11.12 -28.22 -2.56
C ASN A 435 12.37 -27.57 -1.95
N ALA A 436 12.27 -27.16 -0.70
CA ALA A 436 13.35 -26.54 0.06
C ALA A 436 14.38 -27.54 0.60
N GLU A 437 14.19 -28.85 0.39
CA GLU A 437 15.18 -29.87 0.75
C GLU A 437 16.13 -30.23 -0.40
N ASP A 438 15.65 -30.29 -1.64
CA ASP A 438 16.45 -30.75 -2.78
C ASP A 438 16.52 -29.77 -3.96
N GLY A 439 15.75 -28.67 -3.93
CA GLY A 439 15.74 -27.67 -4.99
C GLY A 439 14.88 -28.00 -6.19
N LYS A 440 14.24 -29.17 -6.22
CA LYS A 440 13.46 -29.57 -7.39
C LYS A 440 12.21 -28.71 -7.52
N SER A 441 11.93 -28.32 -8.76
CA SER A 441 10.68 -27.65 -9.11
C SER A 441 9.52 -28.61 -8.84
N VAL A 442 8.49 -28.11 -8.17
CA VAL A 442 7.25 -28.80 -7.84
C VAL A 442 6.16 -28.36 -8.80
N LEU A 443 6.07 -27.04 -9.03
CA LEU A 443 4.98 -26.45 -9.80
C LEU A 443 5.45 -25.15 -10.46
N SER A 444 4.92 -24.89 -11.66
CA SER A 444 5.11 -23.62 -12.35
C SER A 444 3.87 -23.24 -13.15
N PHE A 445 3.38 -22.02 -12.97
CA PHE A 445 2.19 -21.50 -13.65
C PHE A 445 2.29 -19.99 -13.83
N VAL A 446 1.31 -19.37 -14.50
CA VAL A 446 1.22 -17.91 -14.62
C VAL A 446 0.11 -17.42 -13.71
N ALA A 447 0.40 -16.50 -12.79
CA ALA A 447 -0.58 -15.91 -11.89
C ALA A 447 -1.39 -14.80 -12.59
N ALA A 448 -2.08 -15.16 -13.67
CA ALA A 448 -2.91 -14.25 -14.44
C ALA A 448 -4.24 -14.94 -14.81
N PRO A 449 -5.36 -14.61 -14.13
CA PRO A 449 -6.67 -15.16 -14.44
C PRO A 449 -7.01 -15.11 -15.94
N GLY A 450 -7.36 -16.28 -16.50
CA GLY A 450 -7.73 -16.44 -17.92
C GLY A 450 -6.56 -16.52 -18.91
N ILE A 451 -5.30 -16.40 -18.47
CA ILE A 451 -4.13 -16.65 -19.32
C ILE A 451 -3.54 -18.01 -18.95
N SER A 452 -3.50 -18.94 -19.89
CA SER A 452 -2.69 -20.15 -19.76
C SER A 452 -1.22 -19.85 -20.11
N LYS A 453 -0.30 -20.55 -19.45
CA LYS A 453 1.12 -20.56 -19.86
C LYS A 453 1.15 -21.03 -21.33
N LYS A 454 1.58 -20.18 -22.26
CA LYS A 454 1.87 -20.65 -23.63
C LYS A 454 3.05 -21.61 -23.52
N GLU A 455 2.87 -22.83 -24.02
CA GLU A 455 3.91 -23.88 -24.07
C GLU A 455 5.17 -23.43 -24.81
#